data_AF-A0A162MK40-F1
#
_entry.id   AF-A0A162MK40-F1
#
_cell.length_a   1.000
_cell.length_b   1.000
_cell.length_c   1.000
_cell.angle_alpha   90.00
_cell.angle_beta   90.00
_cell.angle_gamma   90.00
#
_symmetry.space_group_name_H-M   'P 1'
#
loop_
_entity.id
_entity.type
_entity.pdbx_description
1 polymer ?
#
loop_
_entity_poly.entity_id
_entity_poly.type
_entity_poly.pdbx_seq_one_letter_code
_entity_poly.pdbx_strand_id
1 'polypeptide(L)'
;MTNETLARSYLLKAQKRLKILNVLLEEEAYSDVIREAQEIVELAVKGMLRQIGIDPPKQHEVSSLLIEYKERLPRDVISDLNEVVRISKWLRKEREFSFYGDIDFIPTEEYTLNDAEKAIKDAVFVVSVAQKVIK
;
A
#
# COMPACT_ATOMS: atom_id res chain seq x y z
N MET A 1 18.97 -0.11 15.58
CA MET A 1 17.90 0.29 14.65
C MET A 1 16.60 0.30 15.44
N THR A 2 15.91 1.44 15.54
CA THR A 2 14.63 1.53 16.27
C THR A 2 13.46 1.29 15.33
N ASN A 3 12.28 0.96 15.88
CA ASN A 3 11.04 0.85 15.11
C ASN A 3 10.74 2.14 14.32
N GLU A 4 11.05 3.31 14.87
CA GLU A 4 10.89 4.61 14.20
C GLU A 4 11.83 4.76 13.00
N THR A 5 13.11 4.38 13.12
CA THR A 5 14.05 4.43 11.99
C THR A 5 13.59 3.53 10.85
N LEU A 6 13.04 2.36 11.18
CA LEU A 6 12.52 1.42 10.19
C LEU A 6 11.20 1.91 9.57
N ALA A 7 10.32 2.53 10.34
CA ALA A 7 9.11 3.18 9.84
C ALA A 7 9.44 4.27 8.79
N ARG A 8 10.39 5.17 9.11
CA ARG A 8 10.89 6.18 8.18
C ARG A 8 11.48 5.56 6.91
N SER A 9 12.23 4.47 7.05
CA SER A 9 12.80 3.73 5.92
C SER A 9 11.69 3.19 5.00
N TYR A 10 10.62 2.63 5.56
CA TYR A 10 9.49 2.13 4.77
C TYR A 10 8.75 3.26 4.05
N LEU A 11 8.48 4.38 4.73
CA LEU A 11 7.87 5.56 4.12
C LEU A 11 8.73 6.09 2.96
N LEU A 12 10.04 6.23 3.18
CA LEU A 12 10.97 6.68 2.14
C LEU A 12 10.94 5.77 0.91
N LYS A 13 10.88 4.45 1.10
CA LYS A 13 10.75 3.49 0.00
C LYS A 13 9.42 3.65 -0.73
N ALA A 14 8.31 3.75 0.00
CA ALA A 14 6.96 3.92 -0.56
C ALA A 14 6.88 5.20 -1.41
N GLN A 15 7.40 6.33 -0.92
CA GLN A 15 7.43 7.61 -1.66
C GLN A 15 8.27 7.54 -2.94
N LYS A 16 9.41 6.86 -2.91
CA LYS A 16 10.24 6.68 -4.12
C LYS A 16 9.52 5.82 -5.16
N ARG A 17 8.86 4.76 -4.71
CA ARG A 17 8.11 3.82 -5.54
C ARG A 17 6.83 4.42 -6.13
N LEU A 18 6.16 5.36 -5.45
CA LEU A 18 5.04 6.10 -6.06
C LEU A 18 5.41 6.73 -7.41
N LYS A 19 6.67 7.19 -7.57
CA LYS A 19 7.13 7.81 -8.81
C LYS A 19 7.16 6.84 -9.98
N ILE A 20 7.37 5.54 -9.74
CA ILE A 20 7.45 4.55 -10.81
C ILE A 20 6.08 4.20 -11.37
N LEU A 21 4.99 4.40 -10.59
CA LEU A 21 3.65 4.03 -11.04
C LEU A 21 3.22 4.78 -12.31
N ASN A 22 3.58 6.06 -12.45
CA ASN A 22 3.27 6.84 -13.65
C ASN A 22 4.07 6.34 -14.87
N VAL A 23 5.32 5.91 -14.66
CA VAL A 23 6.13 5.33 -15.75
C VAL A 23 5.51 4.02 -16.23
N LEU A 24 5.11 3.15 -15.30
CA LEU A 24 4.43 1.90 -15.65
C LEU A 24 3.07 2.14 -16.33
N LEU A 25 2.35 3.18 -15.93
CA LEU A 25 1.09 3.59 -16.57
C LEU A 25 1.31 4.07 -18.00
N GLU A 26 2.34 4.88 -18.24
CA GLU A 26 2.72 5.38 -19.57
C GLU A 26 3.13 4.25 -20.53
N GLU A 27 3.72 3.18 -19.99
CA GLU A 27 4.07 1.95 -20.73
C GLU A 27 2.90 0.96 -20.84
N GLU A 28 1.68 1.35 -20.45
CA GLU A 28 0.47 0.51 -20.45
C GLU A 28 0.62 -0.78 -19.61
N ALA A 29 1.58 -0.82 -18.67
CA ALA A 29 1.89 -1.98 -17.82
C ALA A 29 0.95 -2.04 -16.60
N TYR A 30 -0.36 -2.17 -16.86
CA TYR A 30 -1.40 -2.03 -15.83
C TYR A 30 -1.30 -3.04 -14.68
N SER A 31 -0.95 -4.30 -14.99
CA SER A 31 -0.71 -5.33 -13.98
C SER A 31 0.46 -4.96 -13.06
N ASP A 32 1.52 -4.38 -13.60
CA ASP A 32 2.69 -3.93 -12.83
C ASP A 32 2.37 -2.69 -11.99
N VAL A 33 1.53 -1.77 -12.47
CA VAL A 33 1.02 -0.65 -11.65
C VAL A 33 0.33 -1.18 -10.39
N ILE A 34 -0.56 -2.17 -10.54
CA ILE A 34 -1.28 -2.78 -9.41
C ILE A 34 -0.33 -3.51 -8.47
N ARG A 35 0.61 -4.27 -9.04
CA ARG A 35 1.60 -5.02 -8.27
C ARG A 35 2.47 -4.09 -7.41
N GLU A 36 2.94 -3.01 -8.00
CA GLU A 36 3.81 -2.03 -7.34
C GLU A 36 3.02 -1.19 -6.32
N ALA A 37 1.78 -0.80 -6.65
CA ALA A 37 0.87 -0.12 -5.72
C ALA A 37 0.62 -0.97 -4.46
N GLN A 38 0.48 -2.29 -4.60
CA GLN A 38 0.35 -3.20 -3.47
C GLN A 38 1.57 -3.14 -2.54
N GLU A 39 2.80 -3.18 -3.06
CA GLU A 39 4.01 -3.10 -2.23
C GLU A 39 4.14 -1.74 -1.53
N ILE A 40 3.78 -0.66 -2.22
CA ILE A 40 3.77 0.70 -1.66
C ILE A 40 2.82 0.77 -0.46
N VAL A 41 1.60 0.28 -0.62
CA VAL A 41 0.57 0.28 0.43
C VAL A 41 0.99 -0.63 1.60
N GLU A 42 1.53 -1.82 1.32
CA GLU A 42 2.05 -2.72 2.36
C GLU A 42 3.15 -2.05 3.21
N LEU A 43 4.11 -1.38 2.56
CA LEU A 43 5.17 -0.64 3.25
C LEU A 43 4.61 0.51 4.09
N ALA A 44 3.66 1.28 3.55
CA ALA A 44 3.03 2.39 4.25
C ALA A 44 2.28 1.91 5.51
N VAL A 45 1.45 0.88 5.39
CA VAL A 45 0.69 0.29 6.51
C VAL A 45 1.64 -0.28 7.57
N LYS A 46 2.65 -1.05 7.17
CA LYS A 46 3.65 -1.58 8.11
C LYS A 46 4.47 -0.48 8.76
N GLY A 47 4.77 0.59 8.04
CA GLY A 47 5.46 1.76 8.55
C GLY A 47 4.65 2.45 9.66
N MET A 48 3.35 2.64 9.44
CA MET A 48 2.45 3.20 10.45
C MET A 48 2.40 2.35 11.71
N LEU A 49 2.27 1.02 11.58
CA LEU A 49 2.30 0.10 12.73
C LEU A 49 3.61 0.21 13.52
N ARG A 50 4.76 0.22 12.82
CA ARG A 50 6.06 0.38 13.45
C ARG A 50 6.19 1.70 14.21
N GLN A 51 5.70 2.79 13.63
CA GLN A 51 5.72 4.10 14.25
C GLN A 51 4.96 4.14 15.59
N ILE A 52 3.86 3.41 15.71
CA ILE A 52 3.07 3.30 16.95
C ILE A 52 3.54 2.16 17.88
N GLY A 53 4.74 1.63 17.63
CA GLY A 53 5.40 0.63 18.46
C GLY A 53 4.90 -0.81 18.27
N ILE A 54 4.19 -1.09 17.18
CA ILE A 54 3.71 -2.43 16.84
C ILE A 54 4.64 -3.07 15.81
N ASP A 55 5.20 -4.24 16.11
CA ASP A 55 5.94 -5.03 15.13
C ASP A 55 4.95 -5.82 14.28
N PRO A 56 4.77 -5.48 12.98
CA PRO A 56 3.82 -6.18 12.13
C PRO A 56 4.25 -7.63 11.90
N PRO A 57 3.32 -8.59 11.86
CA PRO A 57 3.63 -9.97 11.54
C PRO A 57 4.22 -10.09 10.13
N LYS A 58 4.85 -11.24 9.84
CA LYS A 58 5.38 -11.58 8.51
C LYS A 58 4.27 -11.98 7.53
N GLN A 59 3.28 -11.10 7.38
CA GLN A 59 2.14 -11.23 6.47
C GLN A 59 2.08 -9.99 5.55
N HIS A 60 1.49 -10.14 4.37
CA HIS A 60 1.42 -9.06 3.37
C HIS A 60 0.28 -8.06 3.62
N GLU A 61 -0.74 -8.47 4.38
CA GLU A 61 -1.90 -7.65 4.72
C GLU A 61 -2.02 -7.62 6.23
N VAL A 62 -1.94 -6.42 6.81
CA VAL A 62 -1.93 -6.20 8.27
C VAL A 62 -2.73 -4.95 8.65
N SER A 63 -3.53 -4.41 7.74
CA SER A 63 -4.21 -3.13 7.93
C SER A 63 -5.24 -3.14 9.05
N SER A 64 -5.86 -4.29 9.36
CA SER A 64 -6.79 -4.42 10.49
C SER A 64 -6.14 -4.07 11.83
N LEU A 65 -4.82 -4.23 11.97
CA LEU A 65 -4.09 -3.82 13.17
C LEU A 65 -4.13 -2.30 13.37
N LEU A 66 -4.25 -1.50 12.31
CA LEU A 66 -4.41 -0.04 12.46
C LEU A 66 -5.73 0.32 13.15
N ILE A 67 -6.79 -0.45 12.91
CA ILE A 67 -8.08 -0.28 13.59
C ILE A 67 -7.97 -0.71 15.05
N GLU A 68 -7.34 -1.86 15.31
CA GLU A 68 -7.11 -2.39 16.65
C GLU A 68 -6.35 -1.39 17.54
N TYR A 69 -5.32 -0.74 16.98
CA TYR A 69 -4.46 0.22 17.68
C TYR A 69 -4.79 1.68 17.36
N LYS A 70 -6.02 1.99 16.92
CA LYS A 70 -6.40 3.36 16.48
C LYS A 70 -6.15 4.45 17.52
N GLU A 71 -6.24 4.13 18.81
CA GLU A 71 -6.01 5.07 19.92
C GLU A 71 -4.55 5.54 20.00
N ARG A 72 -3.62 4.86 19.32
CA ARG A 72 -2.20 5.24 19.24
C ARG A 72 -1.89 6.10 18.01
N LEU A 73 -2.87 6.31 17.12
CA LEU A 73 -2.71 7.08 15.90
C LEU A 73 -3.12 8.55 16.11
N PRO A 74 -2.63 9.47 15.27
CA PRO A 74 -3.13 10.84 15.22
C PRO A 74 -4.64 10.88 14.95
N ARG A 75 -5.36 11.83 15.59
CA ARG A 75 -6.83 11.91 15.50
C ARG A 75 -7.34 12.13 14.07
N ASP A 76 -6.61 12.91 13.30
CA ASP A 76 -6.88 13.24 11.89
C ASP A 76 -6.64 12.06 10.92
N VAL A 77 -6.08 10.95 11.40
CA VAL A 77 -5.91 9.70 10.63
C VAL A 77 -7.06 8.73 10.88
N ILE A 78 -7.76 8.83 12.01
CA ILE A 78 -8.77 7.85 12.42
C ILE A 78 -9.92 7.76 11.41
N SER A 79 -10.33 8.88 10.82
CA SER A 79 -11.37 8.92 9.76
C SER A 79 -10.97 8.19 8.49
N ASP A 80 -9.66 8.12 8.22
CA ASP A 80 -9.10 7.57 6.99
C ASP A 80 -8.90 6.04 7.08
N LEU A 81 -8.94 5.46 8.29
CA LEU A 81 -8.55 4.07 8.53
C LEU A 81 -9.40 3.03 7.80
N ASN A 82 -10.73 3.24 7.74
CA ASN A 82 -11.60 2.32 7.03
C ASN A 82 -11.23 2.24 5.54
N GLU A 83 -10.86 3.38 4.96
CA GLU A 83 -10.45 3.47 3.57
C GLU A 83 -9.06 2.86 3.36
N VAL A 84 -8.10 3.11 4.26
CA VAL A 84 -6.78 2.45 4.25
C VAL A 84 -6.93 0.92 4.29
N VAL A 85 -7.80 0.39 5.16
CA VAL A 85 -8.06 -1.05 5.28
C VAL A 85 -8.70 -1.61 4.01
N ARG A 86 -9.71 -0.92 3.46
CA ARG A 86 -10.34 -1.31 2.20
C ARG A 86 -9.30 -1.37 1.07
N ILE A 87 -8.44 -0.36 0.98
CA ILE A 87 -7.35 -0.26 0.00
C ILE A 87 -6.35 -1.41 0.13
N SER A 88 -5.80 -1.60 1.33
CA SER A 88 -4.82 -2.65 1.61
C SER A 88 -5.34 -4.03 1.28
N LYS A 89 -6.60 -4.33 1.63
CA LYS A 89 -7.21 -5.65 1.39
C LYS A 89 -7.46 -5.92 -0.08
N TRP A 90 -7.95 -4.95 -0.85
CA TRP A 90 -8.17 -5.19 -2.28
C TRP A 90 -6.84 -5.34 -3.01
N LEU A 91 -5.84 -4.48 -2.75
CA LEU A 91 -4.52 -4.61 -3.37
C LEU A 91 -3.85 -5.93 -3.01
N ARG A 92 -3.99 -6.39 -1.76
CA ARG A 92 -3.52 -7.72 -1.40
C ARG A 92 -4.20 -8.78 -2.25
N LYS A 93 -5.52 -8.74 -2.44
CA LYS A 93 -6.23 -9.75 -3.23
C LYS A 93 -5.66 -9.88 -4.65
N GLU A 94 -5.29 -8.76 -5.26
CA GLU A 94 -4.75 -8.71 -6.61
C GLU A 94 -3.27 -9.11 -6.71
N ARG A 95 -2.54 -9.14 -5.58
CA ARG A 95 -1.07 -9.27 -5.55
C ARG A 95 -0.51 -10.42 -6.40
N GLU A 96 -1.07 -11.62 -6.27
CA GLU A 96 -0.58 -12.79 -6.99
C GLU A 96 -1.06 -12.80 -8.44
N PHE A 97 -2.33 -12.44 -8.68
CA PHE A 97 -2.91 -12.36 -10.02
C PHE A 97 -2.18 -11.32 -10.88
N SER A 98 -1.89 -10.14 -10.35
CA SER A 98 -1.18 -9.08 -11.06
C SER A 98 0.29 -9.39 -11.37
N PHE A 99 0.83 -10.49 -10.84
CA PHE A 99 2.23 -10.88 -11.07
C PHE A 99 2.37 -12.19 -11.84
N TYR A 100 1.62 -13.23 -11.46
CA TYR A 100 1.71 -14.57 -12.06
C TYR A 100 0.55 -14.90 -12.98
N GLY A 101 -0.59 -14.23 -12.83
CA GLY A 101 -1.84 -14.66 -13.44
C GLY A 101 -2.34 -16.00 -12.91
N ASP A 102 -3.16 -16.66 -13.73
CA ASP A 102 -3.67 -18.02 -13.53
C ASP A 102 -3.92 -18.65 -14.92
N ILE A 103 -4.32 -19.93 -14.99
CA ILE A 103 -4.57 -20.67 -16.24
C ILE A 103 -5.52 -19.92 -17.18
N ASP A 104 -6.53 -19.26 -16.62
CA ASP A 104 -7.55 -18.49 -17.33
C ASP A 104 -7.45 -16.97 -17.05
N PHE A 105 -6.28 -16.49 -16.63
CA PHE A 105 -6.08 -15.08 -16.29
C PHE A 105 -4.68 -14.60 -16.69
N ILE A 106 -4.58 -13.85 -17.78
CA ILE A 106 -3.32 -13.30 -18.29
C ILE A 106 -3.19 -11.85 -17.79
N PRO A 107 -2.25 -11.51 -16.90
CA PRO A 107 -2.24 -10.20 -16.23
C PRO A 107 -2.14 -9.02 -17.21
N THR A 108 -1.37 -9.19 -18.28
CA THR A 108 -1.18 -8.15 -19.31
C THR A 108 -2.41 -7.93 -20.19
N GLU A 109 -3.42 -8.79 -20.11
CA GLU A 109 -4.65 -8.72 -20.92
C GLU A 109 -5.87 -8.34 -20.07
N GLU A 110 -5.89 -8.73 -18.79
CA GLU A 110 -7.07 -8.63 -17.93
C GLU A 110 -7.15 -7.30 -17.14
N TYR A 111 -6.03 -6.65 -16.85
CA TYR A 111 -6.04 -5.38 -16.12
C TYR A 111 -6.20 -4.19 -17.06
N THR A 112 -7.02 -3.22 -16.64
CA THR A 112 -7.35 -2.05 -17.47
C THR A 112 -6.66 -0.78 -16.98
N LEU A 113 -6.66 0.25 -17.84
CA LEU A 113 -6.26 1.61 -17.48
C LEU A 113 -6.98 2.11 -16.21
N ASN A 114 -8.28 1.84 -16.08
CA ASN A 114 -9.06 2.29 -14.93
C ASN A 114 -8.61 1.60 -13.62
N ASP A 115 -8.22 0.32 -13.69
CA ASP A 115 -7.68 -0.40 -12.53
C ASP A 115 -6.34 0.18 -12.10
N ALA A 116 -5.46 0.48 -13.07
CA ALA A 116 -4.17 1.10 -12.84
C ALA A 116 -4.31 2.51 -12.23
N GLU A 117 -5.17 3.36 -12.80
CA GLU A 117 -5.44 4.70 -12.27
C GLU A 117 -6.01 4.65 -10.84
N LYS A 118 -6.91 3.70 -10.58
CA LYS A 118 -7.44 3.47 -9.23
C LYS A 118 -6.33 3.05 -8.27
N ALA A 119 -5.47 2.12 -8.67
CA ALA A 119 -4.33 1.67 -7.87
C ALA A 119 -3.39 2.82 -7.50
N ILE A 120 -3.12 3.73 -8.45
CA ILE A 120 -2.32 4.93 -8.23
C ILE A 120 -2.97 5.86 -7.21
N LYS A 121 -4.26 6.20 -7.41
CA LYS A 121 -5.01 7.06 -6.49
C LYS A 121 -5.01 6.49 -5.07
N ASP A 122 -5.27 5.19 -4.95
CA ASP A 122 -5.31 4.46 -3.69
C ASP A 122 -3.93 4.44 -3.00
N ALA A 123 -2.85 4.18 -3.74
CA ALA A 123 -1.49 4.19 -3.21
C ALA A 123 -1.06 5.59 -2.74
N VAL A 124 -1.36 6.63 -3.52
CA VAL A 124 -1.09 8.04 -3.15
C VAL A 124 -1.84 8.40 -1.87
N PHE A 125 -3.12 8.04 -1.77
CA PHE A 125 -3.91 8.27 -0.57
C PHE A 125 -3.28 7.62 0.67
N VAL A 126 -2.99 6.32 0.63
CA VAL A 126 -2.42 5.61 1.81
C VAL A 126 -1.05 6.16 2.20
N VAL A 127 -0.20 6.51 1.23
CA VAL A 127 1.10 7.14 1.55
C VAL A 127 0.90 8.51 2.20
N SER A 128 -0.07 9.31 1.76
CA SER A 128 -0.40 10.59 2.39
C SER A 128 -0.84 10.43 3.85
N VAL A 129 -1.61 9.38 4.14
CA VAL A 129 -2.00 9.03 5.52
C VAL A 129 -0.78 8.61 6.33
N ALA A 130 0.09 7.78 5.77
CA ALA A 130 1.32 7.35 6.43
C ALA A 130 2.26 8.51 6.77
N GLN A 131 2.31 9.56 5.94
CA GLN A 131 3.08 10.78 6.23
C GLN A 131 2.56 11.56 7.44
N LYS A 132 1.25 11.48 7.75
CA LYS A 132 0.69 12.10 8.96
C LYS A 132 1.09 11.34 10.23
N VAL A 133 1.35 10.03 10.11
CA VAL A 133 1.68 9.14 11.24
C VAL A 133 3.19 9.12 11.50
N ILE A 134 3.98 8.86 10.46
CA ILE A 134 5.42 8.60 10.53
C ILE A 134 6.19 9.92 10.53
N LYS A 135 6.82 10.23 11.67
CA LYS A 135 7.63 11.45 11.88
C LYS A 135 9.07 11.22 11.50
#